data_AF-A0A970MU36-F1
#
_entry.id   AF-A0A970MU36-F1
#
_cell.length_a   1.000
_cell.length_b   1.000
_cell.length_c   1.000
_cell.angle_alpha   90.00
_cell.angle_beta   90.00
_cell.angle_gamma   90.00
#
_symmetry.space_group_name_H-M   'P 1'
#
loop_
_entity.id
_entity.type
_entity.pdbx_description
1 polymer ?
#
loop_
_entity_poly.entity_id
_entity_poly.type
_entity_poly.pdbx_seq_one_letter_code
_entity_poly.pdbx_strand_id
1 'polypeptide(L)'
;LATLRMDGFCSMCAGPKEGWLISRREVFNTPQVTINARCRQWGYVAAEIVDRNNNPIPGFTRSDCVAFTGDSVRATLKWKTEAFARQLIDKDKKIKFYIKNAELYSYLPADINAGIDDGNPDH
;
A
#
# COMPACT_ATOMS: atom_id res chain seq x y z
N LEU A 1 3.99 20.23 -6.05
CA LEU A 1 5.17 19.87 -5.24
C LEU A 1 4.74 18.81 -4.24
N ALA A 2 5.33 17.62 -4.29
CA ALA A 2 5.12 16.58 -3.28
C ALA A 2 6.45 16.40 -2.55
N THR A 3 6.47 16.71 -1.27
CA THR A 3 7.64 16.53 -0.39
C THR A 3 7.35 15.34 0.51
N LEU A 4 8.18 14.30 0.39
CA LEU A 4 8.08 13.07 1.18
C LEU A 4 8.82 13.26 2.51
N ARG A 5 8.18 12.96 3.64
CA ARG A 5 8.88 12.72 4.93
C ARG A 5 8.64 11.27 5.35
N MET A 6 9.71 10.65 5.84
CA MET A 6 9.76 9.27 6.34
C MET A 6 8.75 9.08 7.48
N ASP A 7 8.35 7.83 7.71
CA ASP A 7 7.51 7.36 8.83
C ASP A 7 5.98 7.31 8.63
N GLY A 8 5.52 7.09 7.40
CA GLY A 8 4.15 6.61 7.15
C GLY A 8 3.15 7.67 6.69
N PHE A 9 3.56 8.92 6.47
CA PHE A 9 2.71 9.98 5.91
C PHE A 9 3.04 10.24 4.44
N CYS A 10 2.66 9.32 3.55
CA CYS A 10 2.75 9.59 2.12
C CYS A 10 1.54 10.41 1.68
N SER A 11 1.70 11.73 1.54
CA SER A 11 0.72 12.61 0.89
C SER A 11 0.89 12.56 -0.63
N MET A 12 0.18 11.67 -1.32
CA MET A 12 0.06 11.69 -2.78
C MET A 12 -1.32 12.21 -3.18
N CYS A 13 -1.33 13.29 -3.95
CA CYS A 13 -2.52 13.81 -4.61
C CYS A 13 -2.48 13.44 -6.09
N ALA A 14 -3.40 12.60 -6.56
CA ALA A 14 -3.55 12.27 -7.97
C ALA A 14 -4.82 12.91 -8.54
N GLY A 15 -4.66 13.60 -9.67
CA GLY A 15 -5.78 14.17 -10.43
C GLY A 15 -6.48 13.13 -11.31
N PRO A 16 -7.03 13.53 -12.48
CA PRO A 16 -7.80 12.63 -13.34
C PRO A 16 -6.97 11.55 -14.02
N LYS A 17 -5.66 11.78 -14.18
CA LYS A 17 -4.70 10.76 -14.61
C LYS A 17 -4.25 9.98 -13.38
N GLU A 18 -4.36 8.65 -13.45
CA GLU A 18 -3.86 7.77 -12.40
C GLU A 18 -2.36 7.96 -12.20
N GLY A 19 -1.95 8.07 -10.95
CA GLY A 19 -0.56 8.00 -10.51
C GLY A 19 -0.32 6.74 -9.66
N TRP A 20 0.95 6.45 -9.41
CA TRP A 20 1.34 5.35 -8.54
C TRP A 20 2.55 5.72 -7.69
N LEU A 21 2.69 5.02 -6.56
CA LEU A 21 3.89 5.03 -5.72
C LEU A 21 4.15 3.62 -5.20
N ILE A 22 5.40 3.33 -4.87
CA ILE A 22 5.79 2.09 -4.20
C ILE A 22 6.32 2.48 -2.81
N SER A 23 5.86 1.79 -1.77
CA SER A 23 6.38 1.96 -0.42
C SER A 23 7.85 1.55 -0.34
N ARG A 24 8.49 1.88 0.79
CA ARG A 24 9.77 1.25 1.12
C ARG A 24 9.56 -0.25 1.34
N ARG A 25 10.66 -0.98 1.42
CA ARG A 25 10.65 -2.37 1.88
C ARG A 25 10.13 -2.46 3.32
N GLU A 26 9.14 -3.31 3.53
CA GLU A 26 8.49 -3.55 4.82
C GLU A 26 8.29 -5.06 5.04
N VAL A 27 8.40 -5.51 6.29
CA VAL A 27 8.19 -6.91 6.68
C VAL A 27 6.87 -7.04 7.44
N PHE A 28 5.80 -7.36 6.72
CA PHE A 28 4.46 -7.51 7.30
C PHE A 28 3.83 -8.86 6.94
N ASN A 29 2.98 -9.40 7.82
CA ASN A 29 2.52 -10.78 7.75
C ASN A 29 1.01 -10.95 7.51
N THR A 30 0.28 -9.85 7.40
CA THR A 30 -1.14 -9.85 7.05
C THR A 30 -1.39 -8.97 5.83
N PRO A 31 -2.08 -9.45 4.77
CA PRO A 31 -2.38 -8.67 3.58
C PRO A 31 -3.52 -7.67 3.84
N GLN A 32 -3.29 -6.74 4.75
CA GLN A 32 -4.17 -5.64 5.07
C GLN A 32 -3.36 -4.37 5.27
N VAL A 33 -3.84 -3.26 4.73
CA VAL A 33 -3.19 -1.96 4.85
C VAL A 33 -4.22 -0.94 5.28
N THR A 34 -4.01 -0.34 6.44
CA THR A 34 -4.85 0.79 6.88
C THR A 34 -4.38 2.05 6.16
N ILE A 35 -5.29 2.79 5.55
CA ILE A 35 -5.00 4.04 4.83
C ILE A 35 -5.81 5.20 5.41
N ASN A 36 -5.20 6.39 5.35
CA ASN A 36 -5.91 7.66 5.45
C ASN A 36 -6.00 8.23 4.04
N ALA A 37 -7.20 8.27 3.47
CA ALA A 37 -7.40 8.71 2.11
C ALA A 37 -8.75 9.38 1.89
N ARG A 38 -8.77 10.26 0.89
CA ARG A 38 -9.95 10.94 0.40
C ARG A 38 -10.06 10.79 -1.11
N CYS A 39 -11.16 10.26 -1.58
CA CYS A 39 -11.46 10.11 -3.00
C CYS A 39 -12.53 11.12 -3.42
N ARG A 40 -12.27 11.82 -4.52
CA ARG A 40 -13.26 12.66 -5.21
C ARG A 40 -14.14 11.79 -6.12
N GLN A 41 -15.06 12.42 -6.85
CA GLN A 41 -15.93 11.70 -7.78
C GLN A 41 -15.11 10.87 -8.79
N TRP A 42 -15.52 9.60 -8.98
CA TRP A 42 -14.82 8.62 -9.81
C TRP A 42 -13.35 8.34 -9.41
N GLY A 43 -12.98 8.71 -8.19
CA GLY A 43 -11.67 8.46 -7.62
C GLY A 43 -11.59 7.18 -6.80
N TYR A 44 -10.39 6.66 -6.66
CA TYR A 44 -10.10 5.47 -5.88
C TYR A 44 -8.65 5.43 -5.39
N VAL A 45 -8.43 4.61 -4.38
CA VAL A 45 -7.12 4.07 -4.00
C VAL A 45 -7.18 2.55 -4.13
N ALA A 46 -6.31 1.99 -4.96
CA ALA A 46 -6.08 0.55 -5.06
C ALA A 46 -4.62 0.25 -4.77
N ALA A 47 -4.29 -1.01 -4.51
CA ALA A 47 -2.91 -1.40 -4.24
C ALA A 47 -2.59 -2.80 -4.75
N GLU A 48 -1.31 -3.07 -4.93
CA GLU A 48 -0.79 -4.42 -5.08
C GLU A 48 0.43 -4.62 -4.17
N ILE A 49 0.68 -5.86 -3.80
CA ILE A 49 1.85 -6.24 -3.03
C ILE A 49 2.89 -6.78 -3.99
N VAL A 50 4.09 -6.24 -3.92
CA VAL A 50 5.21 -6.60 -4.78
C VAL A 50 6.36 -7.17 -3.95
N ASP A 51 7.18 -8.00 -4.59
CA ASP A 51 8.42 -8.50 -4.00
C ASP A 51 9.51 -7.40 -3.94
N ARG A 52 10.69 -7.75 -3.43
CA ARG A 52 11.85 -6.85 -3.34
C ARG A 52 12.24 -6.24 -4.70
N ASN A 53 12.01 -6.95 -5.79
CA ASN A 53 12.35 -6.56 -7.16
C ASN A 53 11.20 -5.83 -7.87
N ASN A 54 10.15 -5.45 -7.13
CA ASN A 54 8.93 -4.80 -7.63
C ASN A 54 8.08 -5.68 -8.55
N ASN A 55 8.22 -7.01 -8.49
CA ASN A 55 7.33 -7.92 -9.21
C ASN A 55 6.03 -8.14 -8.40
N PRO A 56 4.84 -8.00 -9.01
CA PRO A 56 3.58 -8.32 -8.35
C PRO A 56 3.53 -9.76 -7.83
N ILE A 57 3.10 -9.93 -6.58
CA ILE A 57 2.90 -11.24 -5.98
C ILE A 57 1.51 -11.75 -6.40
N PRO A 58 1.41 -12.94 -7.03
CA PRO A 58 0.13 -13.53 -7.42
C PRO A 58 -0.84 -13.66 -6.24
N GLY A 59 -2.12 -13.32 -6.45
CA GLY A 59 -3.15 -13.30 -5.41
C GLY A 59 -3.19 -12.00 -4.59
N PHE A 60 -2.20 -11.12 -4.76
CA PHE A 60 -2.13 -9.78 -4.16
C PHE A 60 -1.90 -8.69 -5.21
N THR A 61 -2.35 -8.95 -6.44
CA THR A 61 -2.25 -7.99 -7.54
C THR A 61 -3.28 -6.87 -7.39
N ARG A 62 -3.17 -5.82 -8.22
CA ARG A 62 -4.17 -4.75 -8.27
C ARG A 62 -5.59 -5.27 -8.52
N SER A 63 -5.75 -6.27 -9.39
CA SER A 63 -7.06 -6.88 -9.70
C SER A 63 -7.62 -7.73 -8.55
N ASP A 64 -6.77 -8.11 -7.61
CA ASP A 64 -7.17 -8.83 -6.40
C ASP A 64 -7.50 -7.88 -5.25
N CYS A 65 -7.13 -6.60 -5.36
CA CYS A 65 -7.42 -5.58 -4.36
C CYS A 65 -8.88 -5.12 -4.40
N VAL A 66 -9.48 -5.00 -3.23
CA VAL A 66 -10.76 -4.31 -3.05
C VAL A 66 -10.46 -2.81 -2.94
N ALA A 67 -10.60 -2.10 -4.06
CA ALA A 67 -10.28 -0.68 -4.14
C ALA A 67 -11.15 0.16 -3.18
N PHE A 68 -10.52 1.13 -2.52
CA PHE A 68 -11.20 2.08 -1.65
C PHE A 68 -11.74 3.27 -2.44
N THR A 69 -12.99 3.63 -2.14
CA THR A 69 -13.62 4.89 -2.54
C THR A 69 -14.30 5.51 -1.31
N GLY A 70 -14.33 6.84 -1.24
CA GLY A 70 -14.88 7.58 -0.10
C GLY A 70 -13.85 8.45 0.61
N ASP A 71 -14.15 8.86 1.83
CA ASP A 71 -13.32 9.73 2.67
C ASP A 71 -13.18 9.07 4.04
N SER A 72 -11.97 8.65 4.40
CA SER A 72 -11.72 7.97 5.66
C SER A 72 -10.28 8.13 6.13
N VAL A 73 -10.13 8.41 7.42
CA VAL A 73 -8.83 8.45 8.10
C VAL A 73 -8.31 7.05 8.48
N ARG A 74 -9.15 6.01 8.39
CA ARG A 74 -8.85 4.61 8.76
C ARG A 74 -9.61 3.61 7.89
N ALA A 75 -9.48 3.71 6.58
CA ALA A 75 -9.98 2.67 5.67
C ALA A 75 -8.99 1.50 5.62
N THR A 76 -9.47 0.28 5.36
CA THR A 76 -8.60 -0.89 5.22
C THR A 76 -8.64 -1.39 3.79
N LEU A 77 -7.51 -1.34 3.10
CA LEU A 77 -7.32 -2.07 1.86
C LEU A 77 -7.09 -3.54 2.17
N LYS A 78 -7.77 -4.40 1.41
CA LYS A 78 -7.65 -5.86 1.48
C LYS A 78 -7.55 -6.42 0.07
N TRP A 79 -7.08 -7.65 -0.02
CA TRP A 79 -7.09 -8.44 -1.25
C TRP A 79 -8.06 -9.61 -1.09
N LYS A 80 -8.49 -10.18 -2.21
CA LYS A 80 -9.34 -11.40 -2.23
C LYS A 80 -8.67 -12.57 -1.51
N THR A 81 -7.35 -12.62 -1.53
CA THR A 81 -6.55 -13.58 -0.76
C THR A 81 -6.37 -13.06 0.66
N GLU A 82 -6.83 -13.82 1.65
CA GLU A 82 -6.89 -13.36 3.05
C GLU A 82 -5.57 -13.52 3.81
N ALA A 83 -4.67 -14.39 3.37
CA ALA A 83 -3.44 -14.71 4.08
C ALA A 83 -2.26 -14.96 3.12
N PHE A 84 -1.06 -14.60 3.56
CA PHE A 84 0.17 -14.95 2.85
C PHE A 84 0.43 -16.45 2.93
N ALA A 85 0.94 -17.00 1.82
CA ALA A 85 1.52 -18.34 1.83
C ALA A 85 2.78 -18.35 2.71
N ARG A 86 3.10 -19.51 3.29
CA ARG A 86 4.19 -19.66 4.29
C ARG A 86 5.53 -19.09 3.83
N GLN A 87 5.85 -19.20 2.54
CA GLN A 87 7.09 -18.68 1.95
C GLN A 87 7.19 -17.15 1.91
N LEU A 88 6.08 -16.44 2.10
CA LEU A 88 6.00 -14.97 2.12
C LEU A 88 5.98 -14.38 3.54
N ILE A 89 5.86 -15.24 4.57
CA ILE A 89 5.93 -14.83 5.98
C ILE A 89 7.36 -14.39 6.31
N ASP A 90 7.49 -13.28 7.03
CA ASP A 90 8.76 -12.65 7.42
C ASP A 90 9.70 -12.36 6.23
N LYS A 91 9.10 -12.17 5.06
CA LYS A 91 9.79 -11.71 3.85
C LYS A 91 9.52 -10.26 3.56
N ASP A 92 10.50 -9.68 2.91
CA ASP A 92 10.47 -8.32 2.40
C ASP A 92 9.43 -8.17 1.31
N LYS A 93 8.54 -7.20 1.51
CA LYS A 93 7.50 -6.86 0.55
C LYS A 93 7.41 -5.34 0.44
N LYS A 94 6.81 -4.87 -0.64
CA LYS A 94 6.44 -3.44 -0.79
C LYS A 94 4.99 -3.37 -1.23
N ILE A 95 4.39 -2.20 -1.03
CA ILE A 95 3.03 -1.92 -1.46
C ILE A 95 3.09 -0.89 -2.56
N LYS A 96 2.57 -1.24 -3.74
CA LYS A 96 2.41 -0.30 -4.84
C LYS A 96 0.97 0.20 -4.87
N PHE A 97 0.79 1.48 -4.58
CA PHE A 97 -0.51 2.14 -4.61
C PHE A 97 -0.79 2.70 -6.00
N TYR A 98 -2.06 2.63 -6.40
CA TYR A 98 -2.63 3.22 -7.60
C TYR A 98 -3.72 4.20 -7.17
N ILE A 99 -3.56 5.47 -7.55
CA ILE A 99 -4.38 6.56 -7.02
C ILE A 99 -4.91 7.37 -8.19
N LYS A 100 -6.23 7.58 -8.23
CA LYS A 100 -6.90 8.42 -9.23
C LYS A 100 -7.93 9.30 -8.54
N ASN A 101 -7.97 10.59 -8.88
CA ASN A 101 -8.90 11.57 -8.30
C ASN A 101 -8.98 11.45 -6.77
N ALA A 102 -7.84 11.25 -6.11
CA ALA A 102 -7.79 10.96 -4.69
C ALA A 102 -6.50 11.48 -4.07
N GLU A 103 -6.60 11.76 -2.78
CA GLU A 103 -5.51 12.08 -1.88
C GLU A 103 -5.28 10.87 -0.95
N LEU A 104 -4.11 10.23 -1.01
CA LEU A 104 -3.64 9.32 0.03
C LEU A 104 -2.73 10.13 0.94
N TYR A 105 -2.93 10.09 2.25
CA TYR A 105 -2.17 10.86 3.24
C TYR A 105 -1.21 9.99 4.05
N SER A 106 -1.60 8.76 4.39
CA SER A 106 -0.80 7.82 5.15
C SER A 106 -1.23 6.37 4.88
N TYR A 107 -0.34 5.43 5.13
CA TYR A 107 -0.63 3.99 5.12
C TYR A 107 0.10 3.28 6.25
N LEU A 108 -0.47 2.18 6.73
CA LEU A 108 0.10 1.32 7.77
C LEU A 108 -0.22 -0.15 7.45
N PRO A 109 0.78 -0.95 7.04
CA PRO A 109 0.63 -2.40 6.91
C PRO A 109 0.27 -3.05 8.26
N ALA A 110 -0.59 -4.07 8.21
CA ALA A 110 -0.94 -4.88 9.39
C ALA A 110 0.18 -5.88 9.72
N ASP A 111 0.40 -6.12 11.01
CA ASP A 111 1.32 -7.13 11.53
C ASP A 111 2.77 -6.98 11.00
N ILE A 112 3.30 -5.76 11.10
CA ILE A 112 4.72 -5.48 10.86
C ILE A 112 5.58 -6.22 11.90
N ASN A 113 6.56 -6.99 11.42
CA ASN A 113 7.56 -7.64 12.25
C ASN A 113 8.76 -6.71 12.46
N ALA A 114 8.69 -5.87 13.50
CA ALA A 114 9.76 -4.93 13.87
C ALA A 114 11.06 -5.60 14.35
N GLY A 115 11.07 -6.92 14.57
CA GLY A 115 12.31 -7.66 14.85
C GLY A 115 13.15 -7.94 13.60
N ILE A 116 12.56 -7.76 12.41
CA ILE A 116 13.20 -8.02 11.11
C ILE A 116 13.20 -6.76 10.23
N ASP A 117 12.12 -5.99 10.26
CA ASP A 117 12.03 -4.71 9.57
C ASP A 117 12.98 -3.70 10.21
N ASP A 118 13.97 -3.25 9.44
CA ASP A 118 15.01 -2.33 9.90
C ASP A 118 14.65 -0.85 9.73
N GLY A 119 13.45 -0.54 9.23
CA GLY A 119 13.00 0.84 9.03
C GLY A 119 13.64 1.55 7.82
N ASN A 120 14.63 0.94 7.18
CA ASN A 120 15.45 1.64 6.19
C ASN A 120 14.79 1.67 4.81
N PRO A 121 15.02 2.74 4.01
CA PRO A 121 14.70 2.73 2.59
C PRO A 121 15.61 1.74 1.83
N ASP A 122 15.14 1.25 0.68
CA ASP A 122 16.01 0.44 -0.20
C ASP A 122 17.22 1.28 -0.66
N HIS A 123 18.43 0.73 -0.49
CA HIS A 123 19.68 1.24 -1.06
C HIS A 123 19.80 0.92 -2.55
#